data_AF-A0A7W6NM46-F1
#
_entry.id   AF-A0A7W6NM46-F1
#
_cell.length_a   1.000
_cell.length_b   1.000
_cell.length_c   1.000
_cell.angle_alpha   90.00
_cell.angle_beta   90.00
_cell.angle_gamma   90.00
#
_symmetry.space_group_name_H-M   'P 1'
#
loop_
_entity.id
_entity.type
_entity.pdbx_description
1 polymer ?
#
loop_
_entity_poly.entity_id
_entity_poly.type
_entity_poly.pdbx_seq_one_letter_code
_entity_poly.pdbx_strand_id
1 'polypeptide(L)'
;MTIWLSEELKAVRDQLMMVASAGRSLGPMEIRSIVQNLTALVELAEVDEHELRVFRLDQAGKQGRSIVEQLAGEAMGNMMLDGEKIVRPNFGRKS
;
A
#
# COMPACT_ATOMS: atom_id res chain seq x y z
N MET A 1 -21.28 -4.73 -0.89
CA MET A 1 -21.02 -5.77 0.12
C MET A 1 -19.50 -5.91 0.16
N THR A 2 -18.87 -5.44 1.23
CA THR A 2 -17.41 -5.54 1.40
C THR A 2 -17.13 -6.89 2.02
N ILE A 3 -16.36 -7.73 1.33
CA ILE A 3 -15.99 -9.06 1.82
C ILE A 3 -14.64 -8.91 2.51
N TRP A 4 -14.56 -9.27 3.80
CA TRP A 4 -13.30 -9.25 4.53
C TRP A 4 -12.66 -10.64 4.48
N LEU A 5 -11.45 -10.73 3.92
CA LEU A 5 -10.68 -11.98 3.84
C LEU A 5 -10.63 -12.73 5.19
N SER A 6 -10.50 -11.98 6.29
CA SER A 6 -10.46 -12.55 7.65
C SER A 6 -11.79 -13.14 8.12
N GLU A 7 -12.93 -12.63 7.64
CA GLU A 7 -14.25 -13.18 7.99
C GLU A 7 -14.52 -14.46 7.20
N GLU A 8 -14.16 -14.48 5.92
CA GLU A 8 -14.30 -15.68 5.09
C GLU A 8 -13.37 -16.82 5.53
N LEU A 9 -12.12 -16.51 5.92
CA LEU A 9 -11.22 -17.51 6.50
C LEU A 9 -11.76 -18.08 7.82
N LYS A 10 -12.42 -17.26 8.65
CA LYS A 10 -13.09 -17.74 9.87
C LYS A 10 -14.26 -18.65 9.52
N ALA A 11 -15.06 -18.31 8.51
CA ALA A 11 -16.16 -19.14 8.06
C ALA A 11 -15.68 -20.51 7.57
N VAL A 12 -14.62 -20.57 6.75
CA VAL A 12 -14.02 -21.83 6.30
C VAL A 12 -13.47 -22.65 7.47
N ARG A 13 -12.77 -21.99 8.42
CA ARG A 13 -12.29 -22.64 9.65
C ARG A 13 -13.44 -23.24 10.46
N ASP A 14 -14.52 -22.48 10.67
CA ASP A 14 -15.64 -22.91 11.50
C ASP A 14 -16.39 -24.08 10.87
N GLN A 15 -16.51 -24.09 9.54
CA GLN A 15 -17.03 -25.22 8.79
C GLN A 15 -16.17 -26.47 8.99
N LEU A 16 -14.85 -26.36 8.84
CA LEU A 16 -13.90 -27.47 9.05
C LEU A 16 -13.93 -27.99 10.49
N MET A 17 -13.98 -27.09 11.47
CA MET A 17 -14.08 -27.44 12.89
C MET A 17 -15.38 -28.17 13.21
N MET A 18 -16.50 -27.76 12.61
CA MET A 18 -17.79 -28.43 12.78
C MET A 18 -17.78 -29.85 12.20
N VAL A 19 -17.11 -30.05 11.06
CA VAL A 19 -16.91 -31.38 10.49
C VAL A 19 -16.07 -32.25 11.43
N ALA A 20 -14.94 -31.72 11.88
CA ALA A 20 -14.01 -32.43 12.75
C ALA A 20 -14.64 -32.81 14.10
N SER A 21 -15.39 -31.89 14.71
CA SER A 21 -16.06 -32.13 16.00
C SER A 21 -17.20 -33.14 15.91
N ALA A 22 -17.85 -33.24 14.75
CA ALA A 22 -18.85 -34.27 14.46
C ALA A 22 -18.24 -35.66 14.20
N GLY A 23 -16.91 -35.80 14.16
CA GLY A 23 -16.23 -37.05 13.84
C GLY A 23 -16.49 -37.55 12.43
N ARG A 24 -16.99 -36.69 11.54
CA ARG A 24 -17.31 -37.04 10.15
C ARG A 24 -16.10 -36.82 9.26
N SER A 25 -15.92 -37.68 8.26
CA SER A 25 -14.95 -37.44 7.19
C SER A 25 -15.56 -36.56 6.11
N LEU A 26 -14.74 -35.74 5.46
CA LEU A 26 -15.16 -34.97 4.29
C LEU A 26 -15.22 -35.87 3.06
N GLY A 27 -16.30 -35.77 2.30
CA GLY A 27 -16.39 -36.40 0.99
C GLY A 27 -15.52 -35.69 -0.06
N PRO A 28 -15.17 -36.35 -1.17
CA PRO A 28 -14.35 -35.75 -2.24
C PRO A 28 -14.92 -34.44 -2.82
N MET A 29 -16.25 -34.31 -2.88
CA MET A 29 -16.91 -33.08 -3.34
C MET A 29 -16.78 -31.93 -2.34
N GLU A 30 -16.89 -32.21 -1.04
CA GLU A 30 -16.73 -31.20 0.01
C GLU A 30 -15.29 -30.70 0.06
N ILE A 31 -14.31 -31.61 -0.05
CA ILE A 31 -12.89 -31.26 -0.16
C ILE A 31 -12.67 -30.34 -1.37
N ARG A 32 -13.21 -30.70 -2.54
CA ARG A 32 -13.09 -29.88 -3.75
C ARG A 32 -13.68 -28.48 -3.56
N SER A 33 -14.84 -28.38 -2.91
CA SER A 33 -15.47 -27.09 -2.62
C SER A 33 -14.62 -26.24 -1.67
N ILE A 34 -14.04 -26.85 -0.62
CA ILE A 34 -13.17 -26.13 0.33
C ILE A 34 -11.90 -25.66 -0.37
N VAL A 35 -11.30 -26.48 -1.22
CA VAL A 35 -10.12 -26.09 -2.02
C VAL A 35 -10.46 -24.93 -2.96
N GLN A 36 -11.62 -24.95 -3.63
CA GLN A 36 -12.07 -23.85 -4.48
C GLN A 36 -12.24 -22.55 -3.68
N ASN A 37 -12.88 -22.62 -2.50
CA ASN A 37 -13.05 -21.46 -1.63
C ASN A 37 -11.70 -20.93 -1.15
N LEU A 38 -10.80 -21.80 -0.70
CA LEU A 38 -9.45 -21.38 -0.29
C LEU A 38 -8.65 -20.77 -1.44
N THR A 39 -8.79 -21.29 -2.66
CA THR A 39 -8.12 -20.73 -3.84
C THR A 39 -8.60 -19.30 -4.11
N ALA A 40 -9.91 -19.06 -4.09
CA ALA A 40 -10.47 -17.73 -4.25
C ALA A 40 -10.03 -16.76 -3.14
N LEU A 41 -9.89 -17.25 -1.89
CA LEU A 41 -9.39 -16.44 -0.78
C LEU A 41 -7.91 -16.09 -0.92
N VAL A 42 -7.10 -17.00 -1.46
CA VAL A 42 -5.69 -16.72 -1.78
C VAL A 42 -5.58 -15.66 -2.86
N GLU A 43 -6.36 -15.78 -3.95
CA GLU A 43 -6.39 -14.78 -5.03
C GLU A 43 -6.80 -13.39 -4.49
N LEU A 44 -7.80 -13.34 -3.61
CA LEU A 44 -8.20 -12.10 -2.94
C LEU A 44 -7.07 -11.52 -2.08
N ALA A 45 -6.39 -12.37 -1.31
CA ALA A 45 -5.26 -11.95 -0.47
C ALA A 45 -4.12 -11.36 -1.30
N GLU A 46 -3.79 -11.98 -2.43
CA GLU A 46 -2.74 -11.49 -3.34
C GLU A 46 -3.08 -10.10 -3.90
N VAL A 47 -4.35 -9.88 -4.26
CA VAL A 47 -4.83 -8.57 -4.74
C VAL A 47 -4.75 -7.52 -3.63
N ASP A 48 -5.24 -7.83 -2.43
CA ASP A 48 -5.20 -6.92 -1.28
C ASP A 48 -3.75 -6.54 -0.90
N GLU A 49 -2.84 -7.52 -0.90
CA GLU A 49 -1.42 -7.29 -0.63
C GLU A 49 -0.76 -6.43 -1.71
N HIS A 50 -1.13 -6.63 -2.98
CA HIS A 50 -0.64 -5.82 -4.08
C HIS A 50 -1.12 -4.37 -3.96
N GLU A 51 -2.41 -4.16 -3.71
CA GLU A 51 -2.99 -2.83 -3.53
C GLU A 51 -2.34 -2.11 -2.36
N LEU A 52 -2.19 -2.78 -1.21
CA LEU A 52 -1.54 -2.21 -0.03
C LEU A 52 -0.10 -1.81 -0.32
N ARG A 53 0.64 -2.61 -1.10
CA ARG A 53 2.02 -2.30 -1.50
C ARG A 53 2.08 -1.05 -2.39
N VAL A 54 1.21 -0.97 -3.40
CA VAL A 54 1.12 0.19 -4.29
C VAL A 54 0.75 1.44 -3.50
N PHE A 55 -0.24 1.34 -2.60
CA PHE A 55 -0.65 2.44 -1.74
C PHE A 55 0.50 2.92 -0.84
N ARG A 56 1.24 2.01 -0.21
CA ARG A 56 2.42 2.36 0.62
C ARG A 56 3.51 3.06 -0.19
N LEU A 57 3.76 2.62 -1.42
CA LEU A 57 4.72 3.28 -2.32
C LEU A 57 4.27 4.70 -2.68
N ASP A 58 2.99 4.90 -3.01
CA ASP A 58 2.45 6.23 -3.29
C ASP A 58 2.54 7.17 -2.08
N GLN A 59 2.20 6.67 -0.88
CA GLN A 59 2.32 7.44 0.37
C GLN A 59 3.77 7.85 0.65
N ALA A 60 4.72 6.93 0.50
CA ALA A 60 6.14 7.24 0.63
C ALA A 60 6.59 8.30 -0.39
N GLY A 61 6.12 8.20 -1.65
CA GLY A 61 6.38 9.19 -2.68
C GLY A 61 5.82 10.58 -2.35
N LYS A 62 4.59 10.65 -1.82
CA LYS A 62 3.96 11.89 -1.35
C LYS A 62 4.74 12.54 -0.22
N GLN A 63 5.15 11.76 0.78
CA GLN A 63 5.98 12.24 1.88
C GLN A 63 7.34 12.76 1.39
N GLY A 64 7.99 12.01 0.49
CA GLY A 64 9.27 12.42 -0.11
C GLY A 64 9.16 13.73 -0.88
N ARG A 65 8.13 13.89 -1.71
CA ARG A 65 7.88 15.15 -2.45
C ARG A 65 7.68 16.34 -1.50
N SER A 66 6.88 16.17 -0.45
CA SER A 66 6.66 17.22 0.55
C SER A 66 7.96 17.66 1.23
N ILE A 67 8.86 16.72 1.56
CA ILE A 67 10.16 17.04 2.16
C ILE A 67 11.06 17.78 1.16
N VAL A 68 11.10 17.34 -0.10
CA VAL A 68 11.88 18.01 -1.15
C VAL A 68 11.38 19.42 -1.41
N GLU A 69 10.06 19.62 -1.45
CA GLU A 69 9.45 20.95 -1.61
C GLU A 69 9.80 21.88 -0.45
N GLN A 70 9.75 21.36 0.79
CA GLN A 70 10.15 22.10 1.97
C GLN A 70 11.64 22.50 1.88
N LEU A 71 12.53 21.56 1.60
CA LEU A 71 13.97 21.82 1.47
C LEU A 71 14.29 22.79 0.34
N ALA A 72 13.60 22.70 -0.80
CA ALA A 72 13.75 23.65 -1.89
C ALA A 72 13.29 25.05 -1.49
N GLY A 73 12.17 25.16 -0.74
CA GLY A 73 11.70 26.41 -0.16
C GLY A 73 12.72 27.03 0.81
N GLU A 74 13.26 26.22 1.73
CA GLU A 74 14.30 26.65 2.69
C GLU A 74 15.58 27.08 1.98
N ALA A 75 16.04 26.33 0.98
CA ALA A 75 17.20 26.68 0.17
C ALA A 75 16.99 28.00 -0.59
N MET A 76 15.82 28.20 -1.22
CA MET A 76 15.48 29.47 -1.87
C MET A 76 15.43 30.64 -0.89
N GLY A 77 14.83 30.44 0.29
CA GLY A 77 14.80 31.45 1.35
C GLY A 77 16.20 31.84 1.80
N ASN A 78 17.08 30.85 2.04
CA ASN A 78 18.47 31.09 2.40
C ASN A 78 19.25 31.80 1.29
N MET A 79 19.01 31.47 0.00
CA MET A 79 19.62 32.19 -1.13
C MET A 79 19.13 33.63 -1.25
N MET A 80 17.87 33.94 -0.89
CA MET A 80 17.36 35.32 -0.89
C MET A 80 17.92 36.17 0.25
N LEU A 81 18.17 35.56 1.40
CA LEU A 81 18.72 36.23 2.58
C LEU A 81 20.24 36.48 2.45
N ASP A 82 20.95 35.61 1.74
CA ASP A 82 22.40 35.67 1.55
C ASP A 82 22.74 36.33 0.21
N GLY A 83 22.75 37.67 0.18
CA GLY A 83 22.84 38.50 -1.02
C GLY A 83 24.09 38.30 -1.90
N GLU A 84 25.13 37.62 -1.39
CA GLU A 84 26.35 37.27 -2.15
C GLU A 84 26.17 36.03 -3.05
N LYS A 85 25.14 35.20 -2.82
CA LYS A 85 24.90 33.96 -3.60
C LYS A 85 23.98 34.17 -4.80
N ILE A 86 23.38 35.34 -4.94
CA ILE A 86 22.60 35.73 -6.12
C ILE A 86 23.56 36.31 -7.14
N VAL A 87 23.90 35.52 -8.17
CA VAL A 87 24.60 36.04 -9.35
C VAL A 87 23.66 37.02 -10.06
N ARG A 88 23.79 38.32 -9.75
CA ARG A 88 23.15 39.37 -10.53
C ARG A 88 23.96 39.52 -11.82
N PRO A 89 23.39 39.21 -13.01
CA PRO A 89 24.10 39.47 -14.24
C PRO A 89 24.33 40.98 -14.32
N ASN A 90 25.60 41.38 -14.32
CA ASN A 90 25.97 42.77 -14.51
C ASN A 90 25.81 43.07 -16.01
N PHE A 91 24.55 43.30 -16.43
CA PHE A 91 24.23 43.77 -17.79
C PHE A 91 24.82 45.17 -17.92
N GLY A 92 26.08 45.24 -18.36
CA GLY A 92 26.92 46.42 -18.34
C GLY A 92 26.14 47.68 -18.68
N ARG A 93 25.77 48.44 -17.64
CA ARG A 93 25.44 49.85 -17.81
C ARG A 93 26.77 50.52 -18.12
N LYS A 94 26.96 50.84 -19.39
CA LYS A 94 28.02 51.74 -19.85
C LYS A 94 28.00 52.99 -18.98
N SER A 95 29.14 53.30 -18.38
CA SER A 95 29.45 54.57 -17.72
C SER A 95 29.28 55.72 -18.70
#